data_AF-A0A392U8W4-F1
#
_entry.id   AF-A0A392U8W4-F1
#
_cell.length_a   1.000
_cell.length_b   1.000
_cell.length_c   1.000
_cell.angle_alpha   90.00
_cell.angle_beta   90.00
_cell.angle_gamma   90.00
#
_symmetry.space_group_name_H-M   'P 1'
#
loop_
_entity.id
_entity.type
_entity.pdbx_description
1 polymer ?
#
loop_
_entity_poly.entity_id
_entity_poly.type
_entity_poly.pdbx_seq_one_letter_code
_entity_poly.pdbx_strand_id
1 'polypeptide(L)' 'MEKLVPISEGKEVDFGVDENGVMRYRGRVCVPDVPELKKVILEEGHRSGLSIHP' A
#
# COMPACT_ATOMS: atom_id res chain seq x y z
N MET A 1 -5.83 22.46 2.08
CA MET A 1 -4.72 21.88 2.86
C MET A 1 -5.28 20.61 3.50
N GLU A 2 -4.95 19.45 2.95
CA GLU A 2 -5.45 18.17 3.47
C GLU A 2 -4.88 17.96 4.88
N LYS A 3 -5.76 17.77 5.86
CA LYS A 3 -5.37 17.53 7.25
C LYS A 3 -4.71 16.14 7.33
N LEU A 4 -3.44 16.09 7.70
CA LEU A 4 -2.76 14.87 8.12
C LEU A 4 -3.33 14.47 9.49
N VAL A 5 -4.11 13.40 9.55
CA VAL A 5 -4.62 12.83 10.79
C VAL A 5 -3.63 11.80 11.35
N PRO A 6 -3.30 11.83 12.66
CA PRO A 6 -2.39 10.86 13.26
C PRO A 6 -2.98 9.44 13.23
N ILE A 7 -2.16 8.46 12.87
CA ILE A 7 -2.52 7.02 12.78
C ILE A 7 -2.76 6.40 14.19
N SER A 8 -2.53 7.15 15.27
CA SER A 8 -2.30 6.63 16.62
C SER A 8 -3.54 6.23 17.45
N GLU A 9 -4.77 6.28 16.93
CA GLU A 9 -5.98 6.22 17.79
C GLU A 9 -6.88 4.98 17.64
N GLY A 10 -6.46 3.90 16.99
CA GLY A 10 -7.18 2.61 17.03
C GLY A 10 -8.64 2.63 16.52
N LYS A 11 -9.12 3.75 15.99
CA LYS A 11 -10.21 3.80 15.02
C LYS A 11 -9.65 3.22 13.72
N GLU A 12 -10.45 2.47 12.99
CA GLU A 12 -10.11 1.95 11.66
C GLU A 12 -9.88 3.14 10.71
N VAL A 13 -8.72 3.78 10.84
CA VAL A 13 -8.23 4.76 9.90
C VAL A 13 -7.98 3.99 8.62
N ASP A 14 -8.45 4.55 7.51
CA ASP A 14 -8.29 3.89 6.21
C ASP A 14 -6.83 3.50 5.96
N PHE A 15 -5.86 4.17 6.60
CA PHE A 15 -4.43 3.88 6.59
C PHE A 15 -3.91 3.29 7.90
N GLY A 16 -3.08 2.25 7.82
CA GLY A 16 -2.33 1.68 8.94
C GLY A 16 -0.93 1.23 8.53
N VAL A 17 -0.07 0.96 9.51
CA VAL A 17 1.25 0.34 9.30
C VAL A 17 1.22 -1.03 9.98
N ASP A 18 1.59 -2.08 9.25
CA ASP A 18 1.60 -3.44 9.80
C ASP A 18 2.89 -3.75 10.60
N GLU A 19 2.97 -4.95 11.17
CA GLU A 19 4.12 -5.42 11.95
C GLU A 19 5.45 -5.44 11.16
N ASN A 20 5.37 -5.46 9.83
CA ASN A 20 6.53 -5.42 8.95
C ASN A 20 6.89 -3.99 8.53
N GLY A 21 6.22 -2.97 9.09
CA GLY A 21 6.42 -1.58 8.73
C GLY A 21 5.78 -1.18 7.39
N VAL A 22 4.90 -2.02 6.83
CA VAL A 22 4.27 -1.75 5.53
C VAL A 22 3.03 -0.90 5.71
N MET A 23 2.95 0.22 4.98
CA MET A 23 1.75 1.05 4.93
C MET A 23 0.65 0.36 4.12
N ARG A 24 -0.54 0.27 4.71
CA ARG A 24 -1.72 -0.34 4.09
C ARG A 24 -2.92 0.59 4.12
N TYR A 25 -3.66 0.62 3.02
CA TYR A 25 -4.96 1.26 2.92
C TYR A 25 -6.07 0.20 2.87
N ARG A 26 -6.94 0.12 3.89
CA ARG A 26 -8.00 -0.89 4.01
C ARG A 26 -7.49 -2.33 3.74
N GLY A 27 -6.35 -2.66 4.34
CA GLY A 27 -5.67 -3.95 4.18
C GLY A 27 -4.84 -4.12 2.89
N ARG A 28 -4.95 -3.21 1.92
CA ARG A 28 -4.18 -3.23 0.66
C ARG A 28 -2.84 -2.54 0.83
N VAL A 29 -1.77 -3.09 0.27
CA VAL A 29 -0.43 -2.45 0.31
C VAL A 29 -0.45 -1.14 -0.47
N CYS A 30 0.07 -0.07 0.14
CA CYS A 30 0.27 1.21 -0.54
C CYS A 30 1.56 1.18 -1.36
N VAL A 31 1.47 1.52 -2.65
CA VAL A 31 2.65 1.68 -3.51
C VAL A 31 3.02 3.17 -3.56
N PRO A 32 4.27 3.54 -3.24
CA PRO A 32 4.72 4.94 -3.32
C PRO A 32 4.55 5.53 -4.73
N ASP A 33 4.26 6.82 -4.82
CA ASP A 33 4.19 7.54 -6.08
C ASP A 33 5.57 7.96 -6.59
N VAL A 34 6.45 6.98 -6.73
CA VAL A 34 7.77 7.11 -7.34
C VAL A 34 7.76 6.26 -8.60
N PRO A 35 7.84 6.83 -9.82
CA PRO A 35 7.57 6.13 -11.07
C PRO A 35 8.36 4.82 -11.23
N GLU A 36 9.64 4.86 -10.94
CA GLU A 36 10.56 3.73 -11.09
C GLU A 36 10.20 2.60 -10.10
N LEU A 37 9.93 2.95 -8.84
CA LEU A 37 9.56 1.99 -7.80
C LEU A 37 8.18 1.38 -8.07
N LYS A 38 7.22 2.21 -8.47
CA LYS A 38 5.88 1.78 -8.86
C LYS A 38 5.95 0.78 -10.02
N LYS A 39 6.76 1.07 -11.04
CA LYS A 39 6.98 0.16 -12.17
C LYS A 39 7.53 -1.19 -11.71
N VAL A 40 8.60 -1.20 -10.93
CA VAL A 40 9.23 -2.45 -10.45
C VAL A 40 8.24 -3.30 -9.65
N ILE A 41 7.47 -2.71 -8.74
CA ILE A 41 6.49 -3.43 -7.92
C ILE A 41 5.37 -4.03 -8.78
N LEU A 42 4.83 -3.27 -9.73
CA LEU A 42 3.75 -3.74 -10.60
C LEU A 42 4.22 -4.81 -11.59
N GLU A 43 5.42 -4.69 -12.16
CA GLU A 43 6.01 -5.71 -13.02
C GLU A 43 6.23 -7.03 -12.27
N GLU A 44 6.68 -6.97 -11.02
CA GLU A 44 6.83 -8.16 -10.19
C GLU A 44 5.48 -8.83 -9.89
N GLY A 45 4.47 -8.04 -9.52
CA GLY A 45 3.12 -8.55 -9.31
C GLY A 45 2.54 -9.23 -10.55
N HIS A 46 2.74 -8.64 -11.74
CA HIS A 46 2.29 -9.20 -13.02
C HIS A 46 3.00 -10.51 -13.39
N ARG A 47 4.31 -10.63 -13.11
CA ARG A 47 5.08 -11.85 -13.38
C ARG A 47 4.86 -12.95 -12.34
N SER A 48 4.25 -12.62 -11.20
CA SER A 48 3.96 -13.61 -10.16
C SER A 48 2.94 -14.65 -10.63
N GLY A 49 3.07 -15.89 -10.14
CA GLY A 49 2.08 -16.94 -10.37
C GLY A 49 0.72 -16.69 -9.70
N LEU A 50 0.58 -15.58 -8.96
CA LEU A 50 -0.65 -15.12 -8.31
C LEU A 50 -1.37 -14.04 -9.14
N SER A 51 -0.83 -13.64 -10.30
CA SER A 51 -1.48 -12.71 -11.20
C SER A 51 -2.74 -13.35 -11.78
N ILE A 52 -3.91 -12.89 -11.34
CA ILE A 52 -5.20 -13.30 -11.89
C ILE A 52 -5.61 -12.25 -12.91
N HIS A 53 -5.55 -12.62 -14.19
CA HIS A 53 -6.11 -11.83 -15.29
C HIS A 53 -7.37 -12.55 -15.80
N PRO A 54 -8.50 -11.87 -16.03
CA PRO A 54 -9.62 -12.45 -16.76
C PRO A 54 -9.25 -12.81 -18.20
#